data_AF-A0A0S9QEV2-F1
#
_entry.id   AF-A0A0S9QEV2-F1
#
_cell.length_a   1.000
_cell.length_b   1.000
_cell.length_c   1.000
_cell.angle_alpha   90.00
_cell.angle_beta   90.00
_cell.angle_gamma   90.00
#
_symmetry.space_group_name_H-M   'P 1'
#
loop_
_entity.id
_entity.type
_entity.pdbx_description
1 polymer ?
#
loop_
_entity_poly.entity_id
_entity_poly.type
_entity_poly.pdbx_seq_one_letter_code
_entity_poly.pdbx_strand_id
1 'polypeptide(L)'
;MAARILDRDRFAKCRALMERGATPGERAAGRAAATRVAAAAGLSLADALVLADAGRPDAGRAPAPDHDRPRRPAERTYAWATPRPAPEPVTVEELRRQKATDEARRKKATARARRRPQAADPDWEHWSGEVREAQAARDRDWAQRRPPRAAD
;
A
#
# COMPACT_ATOMS: atom_id res chain seq x y z
N MET A 1 5.22 -13.45 -20.16
CA MET A 1 5.32 -12.63 -18.95
C MET A 1 6.69 -11.96 -18.94
N ALA A 2 6.75 -10.63 -19.02
CA ALA A 2 8.04 -9.92 -19.01
C ALA A 2 8.66 -10.04 -17.61
N ALA A 3 9.83 -10.67 -17.49
CA ALA A 3 10.63 -10.62 -16.29
C ALA A 3 10.97 -9.15 -16.00
N ARG A 4 10.37 -8.59 -14.95
CA ARG A 4 10.66 -7.21 -14.55
C ARG A 4 11.97 -7.22 -13.77
N ILE A 5 12.85 -6.28 -14.08
CA ILE A 5 14.11 -6.09 -13.36
C ILE A 5 13.80 -5.84 -11.88
N LEU A 6 14.56 -6.45 -10.97
CA LEU A 6 14.42 -6.23 -9.53
C LEU A 6 14.62 -4.74 -9.20
N ASP A 7 13.60 -4.13 -8.60
CA ASP A 7 13.70 -2.78 -8.01
C ASP A 7 14.58 -2.86 -6.75
N ARG A 8 15.88 -2.63 -6.95
CA ARG A 8 16.92 -2.80 -5.92
C ARG A 8 16.72 -1.88 -4.73
N ASP A 9 16.32 -0.63 -4.95
CA ASP A 9 16.12 0.35 -3.87
C ASP A 9 14.92 -0.01 -3.01
N ARG A 10 13.82 -0.39 -3.65
CA ARG A 10 12.63 -0.84 -2.94
C ARG A 10 12.90 -2.14 -2.19
N PHE A 11 13.59 -3.09 -2.80
CA PHE A 11 13.98 -4.34 -2.16
C PHE A 11 14.91 -4.09 -0.96
N ALA A 12 15.90 -3.19 -1.08
CA ALA A 12 16.82 -2.83 0.00
C ALA A 12 16.09 -2.21 1.20
N LYS A 13 15.10 -1.35 0.98
CA LYS A 13 14.25 -0.79 2.05
C LYS A 13 13.45 -1.88 2.77
N CYS A 14 12.85 -2.80 2.02
CA CYS A 14 12.12 -3.92 2.61
C CYS A 14 13.03 -4.88 3.38
N ARG A 15 14.23 -5.16 2.87
CA ARG A 15 15.26 -5.95 3.55
C ARG A 15 15.71 -5.30 4.85
N ALA A 16 15.97 -3.98 4.85
CA ALA A 16 16.35 -3.26 6.06
C ALA A 16 15.27 -3.35 7.16
N LEU A 17 13.98 -3.28 6.79
CA LEU A 17 12.87 -3.44 7.74
C LEU A 17 12.73 -4.89 8.22
N MET A 18 12.96 -5.87 7.33
CA MET A 18 12.97 -7.29 7.67
C MET A 18 14.06 -7.65 8.69
N GLU A 19 15.26 -7.07 8.56
CA GLU A 19 16.42 -7.36 9.41
C GLU A 19 16.41 -6.54 10.72
N ARG A 20 16.05 -5.26 10.64
CA ARG A 20 16.23 -4.28 11.73
C ARG A 20 14.92 -3.63 12.19
N GLY A 21 13.76 -4.17 11.82
CA GLY A 21 12.47 -3.70 12.34
C GLY A 21 12.43 -3.78 13.87
N ALA A 22 11.93 -2.72 14.51
CA ALA A 22 11.93 -2.57 15.97
C ALA A 22 11.02 -3.60 16.64
N THR A 23 9.87 -3.89 16.01
CA THR A 23 8.93 -4.89 16.50
C THR A 23 8.93 -6.18 15.66
N PRO A 24 8.51 -7.32 16.22
CA PRO A 24 8.29 -8.55 15.44
C PRO A 24 7.33 -8.34 14.26
N GLY A 25 6.27 -7.53 14.45
CA GLY A 25 5.30 -7.20 13.41
C GLY A 25 5.93 -6.41 12.25
N GLU A 26 6.81 -5.46 12.55
CA GLU A 26 7.56 -4.73 11.53
C GLU A 26 8.50 -5.63 10.73
N ARG A 27 9.23 -6.54 11.39
CA ARG A 27 10.10 -7.49 10.68
C ARG A 27 9.30 -8.43 9.78
N ALA A 28 8.15 -8.92 10.26
CA ALA A 28 7.24 -9.74 9.46
C ALA A 28 6.67 -8.96 8.26
N ALA A 29 6.27 -7.70 8.45
CA ALA A 29 5.82 -6.83 7.38
C ALA A 29 6.92 -6.55 6.35
N GLY A 30 8.16 -6.32 6.80
CA GLY A 30 9.35 -6.18 5.96
C GLY A 30 9.59 -7.42 5.10
N ARG A 31 9.52 -8.61 5.70
CA ARG A 31 9.65 -9.90 4.98
C ARG A 31 8.56 -10.08 3.92
N ALA A 32 7.30 -9.81 4.27
CA ALA A 32 6.18 -9.91 3.35
C ALA A 32 6.31 -8.91 2.18
N ALA A 33 6.75 -7.68 2.46
CA ALA A 33 6.99 -6.67 1.44
C ALA A 33 8.16 -7.04 0.52
N ALA A 34 9.29 -7.50 1.08
CA ALA A 34 10.44 -7.96 0.30
C ALA A 34 10.07 -9.12 -0.63
N THR A 35 9.25 -10.07 -0.13
CA THR A 35 8.75 -11.20 -0.92
C THR A 35 7.91 -10.74 -2.12
N ARG A 36 7.02 -9.76 -1.93
CA ARG A 36 6.23 -9.20 -3.06
C ARG A 36 7.09 -8.50 -4.10
N VAL A 37 8.13 -7.78 -3.67
CA VAL A 37 9.06 -7.09 -4.57
C VAL A 37 9.89 -8.09 -5.37
N ALA A 38 10.38 -9.15 -4.72
CA ALA A 38 11.09 -10.25 -5.40
C ALA A 38 10.17 -10.96 -6.40
N ALA A 39 8.95 -11.31 -5.99
CA ALA A 39 7.98 -11.99 -6.85
C ALA A 39 7.57 -11.15 -8.07
N ALA A 40 7.46 -9.82 -7.92
CA ALA A 40 7.19 -8.93 -9.05
C ALA A 40 8.32 -8.95 -10.10
N ALA A 41 9.54 -9.31 -9.70
CA ALA A 41 10.69 -9.52 -10.57
C ALA A 41 10.84 -10.98 -11.06
N GLY A 42 9.91 -11.87 -10.69
CA GLY A 42 9.99 -13.30 -11.00
C GLY A 42 11.04 -14.07 -10.18
N LEU A 43 11.48 -13.52 -9.05
CA LEU A 43 12.50 -14.11 -8.19
C LEU A 43 11.89 -14.64 -6.89
N SER A 44 12.48 -15.67 -6.32
CA SER A 44 12.23 -16.03 -4.92
C SER A 44 12.87 -14.99 -3.99
N LEU A 45 12.43 -14.94 -2.73
CA LEU A 45 13.07 -14.06 -1.73
C LEU A 45 14.56 -14.40 -1.57
N ALA A 46 14.92 -15.69 -1.61
CA ALA A 46 16.30 -16.14 -1.50
C ALA A 46 17.15 -15.66 -2.69
N ASP A 47 16.65 -15.83 -3.92
CA ASP A 47 17.37 -15.39 -5.13
C ASP A 47 17.55 -13.87 -5.15
N ALA A 48 16.54 -13.14 -4.70
CA ALA A 48 16.61 -11.69 -4.59
C ALA A 48 17.63 -11.22 -3.53
N LEU A 49 17.81 -11.97 -2.44
CA LEU A 49 18.87 -11.69 -1.44
C LEU A 49 20.25 -11.90 -2.04
N VAL A 50 20.48 -13.05 -2.70
CA VAL A 50 21.75 -13.35 -3.39
C VAL A 50 22.06 -12.29 -4.44
N LEU A 51 21.07 -11.89 -5.24
CA LEU A 51 21.22 -10.87 -6.28
C LEU A 51 21.51 -9.48 -5.67
N ALA A 52 20.90 -9.16 -4.53
CA ALA A 52 21.15 -7.90 -3.82
C ALA A 52 22.56 -7.86 -3.21
N ASP A 53 23.08 -8.99 -2.74
CA ASP A 53 24.45 -9.11 -2.22
C ASP A 53 25.49 -9.08 -3.36
N ALA A 54 25.20 -9.70 -4.50
CA ALA A 54 26.07 -9.70 -5.69
C ALA A 54 26.19 -8.32 -6.37
N GLY A 55 25.17 -7.48 -6.24
CA GLY A 55 25.15 -6.11 -6.77
C GLY A 55 25.80 -5.08 -5.84
N ARG A 56 26.33 -5.49 -4.67
CA ARG A 56 27.08 -4.60 -3.79
C ARG A 56 28.42 -4.32 -4.47
N PRO A 57 28.69 -3.09 -4.95
CA PRO A 57 30.06 -2.76 -5.30
C PRO A 57 30.89 -3.02 -4.04
N ASP A 58 32.02 -3.69 -4.23
CA ASP A 58 33.15 -3.63 -3.30
C ASP A 58 33.66 -2.18 -3.33
N ALA A 59 32.84 -1.27 -2.81
CA ALA A 59 33.27 0.03 -2.37
C ALA A 59 34.20 -0.33 -1.22
N GLY A 60 35.48 -0.42 -1.58
CA GLY A 60 36.51 -1.11 -0.84
C GLY A 60 36.36 -0.86 0.63
N ARG A 61 36.60 -1.90 1.42
CA ARG A 61 36.85 -1.84 2.86
C ARG A 61 37.50 -0.49 3.18
N ALA A 62 36.66 0.49 3.50
CA ALA A 62 37.14 1.78 3.93
C ALA A 62 38.06 1.44 5.11
N PRO A 63 39.25 2.03 5.20
CA PRO A 63 40.07 1.83 6.38
C PRO A 63 39.14 2.00 7.57
N ALA A 64 39.13 0.98 8.45
CA ALA A 64 38.31 1.01 9.66
C ALA A 64 38.48 2.42 10.23
N PRO A 65 37.38 3.14 10.51
CA PRO A 65 37.49 4.52 10.96
C PRO A 65 38.48 4.53 12.10
N ASP A 66 39.58 5.25 11.92
CA ASP A 66 40.63 5.42 12.92
C ASP A 66 39.95 5.85 14.21
N HIS A 67 39.76 4.87 15.11
CA HIS A 67 39.05 5.05 16.37
C HIS A 67 39.93 5.79 17.39
N ASP A 68 41.21 5.99 17.07
CA ASP A 68 42.19 6.69 17.90
C ASP A 68 42.29 8.19 17.60
N ARG A 69 41.58 8.70 16.58
CA ARG A 69 41.42 10.14 16.44
C ARG A 69 40.36 10.66 17.41
N PRO A 70 40.69 11.55 18.37
CA PRO A 70 39.67 12.24 19.14
C PRO A 70 38.81 13.05 18.16
N ARG A 71 37.58 12.60 17.96
CA ARG A 71 36.56 13.39 17.29
C ARG A 71 36.43 14.68 18.09
N ARG A 72 36.87 15.81 17.51
CA ARG A 72 36.41 17.11 17.97
C ARG A 72 34.89 17.04 18.07
N PRO A 73 34.26 17.41 19.20
CA PRO A 73 32.81 17.48 19.27
C PRO A 73 32.40 18.59 18.31
N ALA A 74 32.06 18.21 17.07
CA ALA A 74 31.24 19.07 16.25
C ALA A 74 29.94 19.21 17.04
N GLU A 75 29.69 20.40 17.58
CA GLU A 75 28.44 20.77 18.23
C GLU A 75 27.33 20.63 17.20
N ARG A 76 26.86 19.39 17.00
CA ARG A 76 25.69 19.08 16.20
C ARG A 76 24.50 19.54 17.02
N THR A 77 24.13 20.80 16.86
CA THR A 77 22.87 21.33 17.34
C THR A 77 21.75 20.69 16.53
N TYR A 78 21.17 19.64 17.09
CA TYR A 78 20.02 18.99 16.49
C TYR A 78 18.80 19.90 16.64
N ALA A 79 17.94 19.98 15.62
CA ALA A 79 16.70 20.76 15.68
C ALA A 79 15.73 20.29 16.80
N TRP A 80 15.90 19.07 17.31
CA TRP A 80 15.18 18.56 18.48
C TRP A 80 15.85 18.91 19.82
N ALA A 81 17.14 19.29 19.81
CA ALA A 81 17.89 19.69 21.00
C ALA A 81 17.56 21.11 21.45
N THR A 82 17.07 21.97 20.55
CA THR A 82 16.47 23.25 20.91
C THR A 82 15.04 22.99 21.41
N PRO A 83 14.73 23.25 22.69
CA PRO A 83 13.37 23.15 23.20
C PRO A 83 12.46 24.04 22.38
N ARG A 84 11.40 23.47 21.81
CA ARG A 84 10.38 24.27 21.13
C ARG A 84 9.70 25.16 22.17
N PRO A 85 9.33 26.40 21.81
CA PRO A 85 8.52 27.22 22.69
C PRO A 85 7.24 26.46 23.04
N ALA A 86 6.75 26.64 24.28
CA ALA A 86 5.49 26.07 24.70
C ALA A 86 4.39 26.51 23.72
N PRO A 87 3.53 25.60 23.24
CA PRO A 87 2.45 25.97 22.35
C PRO A 87 1.52 26.95 23.05
N GLU A 88 0.99 27.91 22.29
CA GLU A 88 -0.03 28.82 22.80
C GLU A 88 -1.25 28.03 23.28
N PRO A 89 -1.87 28.43 24.41
CA PRO A 89 -3.06 27.77 24.91
C PRO A 89 -4.19 27.91 23.88
N VAL A 90 -4.81 26.78 23.53
CA VAL A 90 -5.95 26.77 22.61
C VAL A 90 -7.09 27.58 23.23
N THR A 91 -7.56 28.59 22.50
CA THR A 91 -8.66 29.43 22.96
C THR A 91 -9.99 28.68 22.91
N VAL A 92 -10.95 29.12 23.73
CA VAL A 92 -12.31 28.54 23.75
C VAL A 92 -13.01 28.70 22.40
N GLU A 93 -12.74 29.80 21.68
CA GLU A 93 -13.27 30.04 20.34
C GLU A 93 -12.72 29.05 19.32
N GLU A 94 -11.42 28.74 19.39
CA GLU A 94 -10.79 27.75 18.51
C GLU A 94 -11.35 26.34 18.80
N LEU A 95 -11.58 25.98 20.07
CA LEU A 95 -12.26 24.72 20.41
C LEU A 95 -13.68 24.65 19.85
N ARG A 96 -14.45 25.74 19.91
CA ARG A 96 -15.80 25.80 19.32
C ARG A 96 -15.76 25.65 17.80
N ARG A 97 -14.79 26.28 17.14
CA ARG A 97 -14.59 26.17 15.68
C ARG A 97 -14.20 24.76 15.25
N GLN A 98 -13.32 24.11 16.01
CA GLN A 98 -12.93 22.71 15.77
C GLN A 98 -14.14 21.79 15.92
N LYS A 99 -14.92 21.94 16.99
CA LYS A 99 -16.14 21.16 17.22
C LYS A 99 -17.15 21.32 16.09
N ALA A 100 -17.40 22.56 15.64
CA ALA A 100 -18.31 22.82 14.52
C ALA A 100 -17.82 22.18 13.20
N THR A 101 -16.50 22.17 12.98
CA THR A 101 -15.89 21.53 11.80
C THR A 101 -16.07 20.01 11.84
N ASP A 102 -15.88 19.40 13.00
CA ASP A 102 -16.06 17.95 13.18
C ASP A 102 -17.53 17.53 13.08
N GLU A 103 -18.46 18.31 13.63
CA GLU A 103 -19.90 18.08 13.47
C GLU A 103 -20.32 18.18 12.00
N ALA A 104 -19.80 19.16 11.25
CA ALA A 104 -20.04 19.28 9.82
C ALA A 104 -19.49 18.08 9.04
N ARG A 105 -18.28 17.59 9.38
CA ARG A 105 -17.70 16.38 8.79
C ARG A 105 -18.54 15.15 9.09
N ARG A 106 -18.97 14.97 10.33
CA ARG A 106 -19.86 13.86 10.75
C ARG A 106 -21.18 13.90 9.99
N LYS A 107 -21.83 15.07 9.89
CA LYS A 107 -23.08 15.24 9.14
C LYS A 107 -22.90 14.88 7.66
N LYS A 108 -21.81 15.32 7.02
CA LYS A 108 -21.46 14.97 5.64
C LYS A 108 -21.21 13.47 5.49
N ALA A 109 -20.50 12.84 6.42
CA ALA A 109 -20.23 11.40 6.41
C ALA A 109 -21.53 10.59 6.52
N THR A 110 -22.44 10.95 7.43
CA THR A 110 -23.74 10.29 7.58
C THR A 110 -24.61 10.46 6.33
N ALA A 111 -24.64 11.66 5.74
CA ALA A 111 -25.34 11.90 4.49
C ALA A 111 -24.78 11.05 3.33
N ARG A 112 -23.45 10.92 3.25
CA ARG A 112 -22.81 10.04 2.26
C ARG A 112 -23.10 8.57 2.50
N ALA A 113 -23.15 8.13 3.76
CA ALA A 113 -23.52 6.75 4.11
C ALA A 113 -24.97 6.44 3.72
N ARG A 114 -25.91 7.36 3.94
CA ARG A 114 -27.31 7.23 3.49
C ARG A 114 -27.47 7.20 1.97
N ARG A 115 -26.61 7.93 1.24
CA ARG A 115 -26.60 7.94 -0.23
C ARG A 115 -25.85 6.76 -0.83
N ARG A 116 -25.09 6.01 -0.03
CA ARG A 116 -24.39 4.83 -0.52
C ARG A 116 -25.47 3.83 -0.97
N PRO A 117 -25.38 3.27 -2.19
CA PRO A 117 -26.30 2.24 -2.60
C PRO A 117 -26.30 1.15 -1.54
N GLN A 118 -27.47 0.82 -0.99
CA GLN A 118 -27.60 -0.39 -0.18
C GLN A 118 -27.27 -1.59 -1.07
N ALA A 119 -26.78 -2.67 -0.46
CA ALA A 119 -26.67 -3.93 -1.17
C ALA A 119 -28.04 -4.25 -1.80
N ALA A 120 -28.04 -4.69 -3.05
CA ALA A 120 -29.27 -5.05 -3.74
C ALA A 120 -30.02 -6.07 -2.88
N ASP A 121 -31.33 -5.86 -2.76
CA ASP A 121 -32.22 -6.77 -2.03
C ASP A 121 -31.99 -8.20 -2.55
N PRO A 122 -31.69 -9.19 -1.69
CA PRO A 122 -31.44 -10.57 -2.13
C PRO A 122 -32.60 -11.15 -2.93
N ASP A 123 -33.84 -10.74 -2.64
CA ASP A 123 -35.02 -11.20 -3.39
C ASP A 123 -35.05 -10.58 -4.79
N TRP A 124 -34.54 -9.36 -4.94
CA TRP A 124 -34.36 -8.73 -6.25
C TRP A 124 -33.21 -9.40 -7.02
N GLU A 125 -32.07 -9.69 -6.40
CA GLU A 125 -31.00 -10.42 -7.10
C GLU A 125 -31.48 -11.78 -7.62
N HIS A 126 -32.27 -12.51 -6.81
CA HIS A 126 -32.88 -13.78 -7.22
C HIS A 126 -33.84 -13.61 -8.40
N TRP A 127 -34.83 -12.71 -8.29
CA TRP A 127 -35.79 -12.46 -9.38
C TRP A 127 -35.07 -11.96 -10.66
N SER A 128 -34.05 -11.12 -10.52
CA SER A 128 -33.24 -10.65 -11.66
C SER A 128 -32.43 -11.77 -12.32
N GLY A 129 -32.00 -12.75 -11.54
CA GLY A 129 -31.29 -13.94 -12.00
C GLY A 129 -32.20 -14.79 -12.87
N GLU A 130 -33.40 -15.11 -12.37
CA GLU A 130 -34.41 -15.88 -13.11
C GLU A 130 -34.79 -15.19 -14.43
N VAL A 131 -34.98 -13.87 -14.42
CA VAL A 131 -35.28 -13.09 -15.63
C VAL A 131 -34.13 -13.16 -16.65
N ARG A 132 -32.88 -13.05 -16.19
CA ARG A 132 -31.69 -13.15 -17.05
C ARG A 132 -31.52 -14.55 -17.62
N GLU A 133 -31.75 -15.59 -16.83
CA GLU A 133 -31.68 -16.97 -17.29
C GLU A 133 -32.76 -17.28 -18.32
N ALA A 134 -34.00 -16.84 -18.07
CA ALA A 134 -35.10 -16.98 -19.02
C ALA A 134 -34.81 -16.25 -20.33
N GLN A 135 -34.21 -15.05 -20.26
CA GLN A 135 -33.79 -14.32 -21.46
C GLN A 135 -32.66 -15.05 -22.20
N ALA A 136 -31.64 -15.54 -21.49
CA ALA A 136 -30.55 -16.30 -22.09
C ALA A 136 -31.03 -17.60 -22.75
N ALA A 137 -32.07 -18.25 -22.19
CA ALA A 137 -32.71 -19.40 -22.82
C ALA A 137 -33.40 -19.02 -24.13
N ARG A 138 -34.17 -17.92 -24.16
CA ARG A 138 -34.77 -17.38 -25.38
C ARG A 138 -33.74 -17.00 -26.42
N ASP A 139 -32.65 -16.34 -26.02
CA ASP A 139 -31.58 -15.93 -26.93
C ASP A 139 -30.87 -17.15 -27.54
N ARG A 140 -30.68 -18.23 -26.76
CA ARG A 140 -30.14 -19.50 -27.27
C ARG A 140 -31.09 -20.16 -28.28
N ASP A 141 -32.39 -20.25 -27.97
CA ASP A 141 -33.39 -20.80 -28.89
C ASP A 141 -33.48 -19.95 -30.18
N TRP A 142 -33.46 -18.62 -30.05
CA TRP A 142 -33.42 -17.70 -31.18
C TRP A 142 -32.16 -17.88 -32.04
N ALA A 143 -30.99 -18.02 -31.41
CA ALA A 143 -29.74 -18.27 -32.13
C ALA A 143 -29.72 -19.63 -32.84
N GLN A 144 -30.31 -20.66 -32.24
CA GLN A 144 -30.41 -22.00 -32.85
C GLN A 144 -31.37 -22.05 -34.04
N ARG A 145 -32.47 -21.30 -33.99
CA ARG A 145 -33.44 -21.21 -35.08
C ARG A 145 -32.98 -20.31 -36.22
N ARG A 146 -31.97 -19.48 -35.98
CA ARG A 146 -31.45 -18.57 -36.99
C ARG A 146 -30.59 -19.37 -37.97
N PRO A 147 -30.94 -19.42 -39.27
CA PRO A 147 -30.07 -20.05 -40.25
C PRO A 147 -28.71 -19.35 -40.26
N PRO A 148 -27.60 -20.07 -40.53
CA PRO A 148 -26.30 -19.43 -40.69
C PRO A 148 -26.46 -18.33 -41.72
N ARG A 149 -26.11 -17.10 -41.33
CA ARG A 149 -26.04 -15.99 -42.28
C ARG A 149 -25.07 -16.47 -43.36
N ALA A 150 -25.54 -16.63 -44.59
CA ALA A 150 -24.68 -16.94 -45.72
C ALA A 150 -23.52 -15.92 -45.67
N ALA A 151 -22.33 -16.44 -45.41
CA ALA A 151 -21.12 -15.66 -45.45
C ALA A 151 -20.80 -15.49 -46.94
N ASP A 152 -21.00 -14.28 -47.44
CA ASP A 152 -20.28 -13.77 -48.61
C ASP A 152 -18.84 -13.39 -48.18
#